data_AF-A0A7W1D009-F1
#
_entry.id   AF-A0A7W1D009-F1
#
_cell.length_a   1.000
_cell.length_b   1.000
_cell.length_c   1.000
_cell.angle_alpha   90.00
_cell.angle_beta   90.00
_cell.angle_gamma   90.00
#
_symmetry.space_group_name_H-M   'P 1'
#
loop_
_entity.id
_entity.type
_entity.pdbx_description
1 polymer ?
#
loop_
_entity_poly.entity_id
_entity_poly.type
_entity_poly.pdbx_seq_one_letter_code
_entity_poly.pdbx_strand_id
1 'polypeptide(L)'
;MSAPVASELAGILASDDRITPEELSFPVYGNYCGFGHGDPTGKTPPIDAVDAVCRKHDLCYRLRGDFDHRCDHDLIENMPDAIASTPSPQGKNAGLLALLYFSLAERNLALGETLFKRT
;
A
#
# COMPACT_ATOMS: atom_id res chain seq x y z
N MET A 1 -4.39 -15.91 16.63
CA MET A 1 -5.36 -16.60 15.75
C MET A 1 -6.07 -15.57 14.88
N SER A 2 -5.49 -15.11 13.76
CA SER A 2 -6.16 -14.21 12.78
C SER A 2 -5.52 -14.24 11.38
N ALA A 3 -4.89 -15.36 11.00
CA ALA A 3 -4.14 -15.49 9.75
C ALA A 3 -4.89 -16.05 8.50
N PRO A 4 -6.11 -16.63 8.56
CA PRO A 4 -6.63 -17.36 7.40
C PRO A 4 -7.05 -16.40 6.27
N VAL A 5 -7.68 -15.26 6.60
CA VAL A 5 -8.32 -14.40 5.59
C VAL A 5 -7.31 -13.72 4.66
N ALA A 6 -6.16 -13.29 5.18
CA ALA A 6 -5.13 -12.63 4.38
C ALA A 6 -4.36 -13.62 3.49
N SER A 7 -4.14 -14.84 3.97
CA SER A 7 -3.52 -15.91 3.19
C SER A 7 -4.48 -16.51 2.16
N GLU A 8 -5.78 -16.52 2.45
CA GLU A 8 -6.83 -16.90 1.49
C GLU A 8 -6.99 -15.84 0.40
N LEU A 9 -6.97 -14.55 0.74
CA LEU A 9 -6.96 -13.48 -0.28
C LEU A 9 -5.73 -13.56 -1.18
N ALA A 10 -4.53 -13.73 -0.60
CA ALA A 10 -3.30 -13.88 -1.39
C ALA A 10 -3.33 -15.14 -2.26
N GLY A 11 -3.90 -16.24 -1.76
CA GLY A 11 -4.07 -17.49 -2.51
C GLY A 11 -5.07 -17.38 -3.65
N ILE A 12 -6.18 -16.63 -3.47
CA ILE A 12 -7.18 -16.38 -4.53
C ILE A 12 -6.58 -15.50 -5.63
N LEU A 13 -5.83 -14.46 -5.25
CA LEU A 13 -5.17 -13.54 -6.19
C LEU A 13 -4.01 -14.20 -6.94
N ALA A 14 -3.35 -15.20 -6.35
CA ALA A 14 -2.23 -15.93 -6.98
C ALA A 14 -2.67 -17.15 -7.81
N SER A 15 -3.92 -17.60 -7.70
CA SER A 15 -4.41 -18.83 -8.35
C SER A 15 -5.24 -18.61 -9.61
N ASP A 16 -5.58 -17.37 -9.96
CA ASP A 16 -6.33 -17.07 -11.19
C ASP A 16 -5.40 -16.41 -12.23
N ASP A 17 -4.92 -17.21 -13.18
CA ASP A 17 -4.10 -16.79 -14.35
C ASP A 17 -4.79 -15.76 -15.26
N ARG A 18 -6.03 -15.33 -14.93
CA ARG A 18 -6.80 -14.30 -15.63
C ARG A 18 -6.65 -12.90 -15.05
N ILE A 19 -6.14 -12.77 -13.82
CA ILE A 19 -5.96 -11.47 -13.17
C ILE A 19 -4.64 -10.88 -13.68
N THR A 20 -4.74 -9.87 -14.54
CA THR A 20 -3.55 -9.13 -14.97
C THR A 20 -3.04 -8.26 -13.81
N PRO A 21 -1.75 -7.90 -13.75
CA PRO A 21 -1.24 -6.95 -12.75
C PRO A 21 -2.02 -5.62 -12.70
N GLU A 22 -2.68 -5.26 -13.81
CA GLU A 22 -3.57 -4.09 -13.91
C GLU A 22 -4.90 -4.26 -13.16
N GLU A 23 -5.40 -5.50 -12.99
CA GLU A 23 -6.60 -5.81 -12.21
C GLU A 23 -6.33 -5.96 -10.70
N LEU A 24 -5.07 -6.11 -10.30
CA LEU A 24 -4.60 -5.97 -8.91
C LEU A 24 -4.38 -4.50 -8.52
N SER A 25 -5.18 -3.57 -9.06
CA SER A 25 -5.00 -2.16 -8.80
C SER A 25 -5.20 -1.90 -7.30
N PHE A 26 -4.12 -1.52 -6.61
CA PHE A 26 -4.21 -0.98 -5.27
C PHE A 26 -5.21 0.20 -5.29
N PRO A 27 -6.21 0.25 -4.40
CA PRO A 27 -7.25 1.26 -4.50
C PRO A 27 -6.66 2.66 -4.41
N VAL A 28 -6.96 3.48 -5.41
CA VAL A 28 -6.70 4.91 -5.35
C VAL A 28 -7.61 5.52 -4.29
N TYR A 29 -7.02 6.14 -3.28
CA TYR A 29 -7.74 6.79 -2.20
C TYR A 29 -7.06 8.12 -1.82
N GLY A 30 -7.90 9.13 -1.59
CA GLY A 30 -7.44 10.45 -1.20
C GLY A 30 -6.51 11.09 -2.22
N ASN A 31 -5.52 11.80 -1.73
CA ASN A 31 -4.55 12.50 -2.56
C ASN A 31 -3.25 11.72 -2.77
N TYR A 32 -3.05 10.59 -2.06
CA TYR A 32 -1.75 9.90 -1.99
C TYR A 32 -1.80 8.37 -2.00
N CYS A 33 -2.85 7.72 -1.51
CA CYS A 33 -2.85 6.25 -1.52
C CYS A 33 -3.10 5.73 -2.95
N GLY A 34 -2.15 4.98 -3.53
CA GLY A 34 -2.29 4.38 -4.85
C GLY A 34 -0.98 4.32 -5.62
N PHE A 35 -0.77 3.24 -6.39
CA PHE A 35 0.39 3.17 -7.29
C PHE A 35 0.27 4.25 -8.37
N GLY A 36 1.31 5.08 -8.52
CA GLY A 36 1.30 6.19 -9.49
C GLY A 36 0.29 7.30 -9.18
N HIS A 37 -0.36 7.25 -8.01
CA HIS A 37 -1.19 8.31 -7.47
C HIS A 37 -0.37 9.18 -6.51
N GLY A 38 -0.83 10.38 -6.19
CA GLY A 38 -0.05 11.30 -5.36
C GLY A 38 0.24 12.64 -6.02
N ASP A 39 0.06 13.73 -5.29
CA ASP A 39 0.79 14.96 -5.62
C ASP A 39 2.29 14.72 -5.34
N PRO A 40 3.16 14.68 -6.36
CA PRO A 40 4.55 14.35 -6.16
C PRO A 40 5.24 15.33 -5.21
N THR A 41 4.75 16.57 -5.08
CA THR A 41 5.35 17.58 -4.20
C THR A 41 4.98 17.42 -2.72
N GLY A 42 3.98 16.59 -2.39
CA GLY A 42 3.48 16.41 -1.03
C GLY A 42 2.78 17.63 -0.44
N LYS A 43 2.41 18.62 -1.27
CA LYS A 43 1.82 19.89 -0.84
C LYS A 43 0.31 19.82 -0.70
N THR A 44 -0.35 19.00 -1.50
CA THR A 44 -1.78 18.76 -1.34
C THR A 44 -2.06 18.23 0.07
N PRO A 45 -2.98 18.83 0.84
CA PRO A 45 -3.31 18.32 2.16
C PRO A 45 -3.90 16.89 2.06
N PRO A 46 -3.45 15.93 2.87
CA PRO A 46 -4.11 14.64 2.97
C PRO A 46 -5.55 14.82 3.44
N ILE A 47 -6.46 14.01 2.90
CA ILE A 47 -7.89 14.11 3.25
C ILE A 47 -8.21 13.48 4.62
N ASP A 48 -7.36 12.58 5.11
CA ASP A 48 -7.42 11.98 6.45
C ASP A 48 -6.07 11.40 6.90
N ALA A 49 -6.09 10.64 8.01
CA ALA A 49 -4.89 10.05 8.61
C ALA A 49 -4.26 8.94 7.73
N VAL A 50 -5.08 8.11 7.08
CA VAL A 50 -4.59 7.07 6.15
C VAL A 50 -3.89 7.71 4.97
N ASP A 51 -4.53 8.71 4.36
CA ASP A 51 -3.96 9.47 3.24
C ASP A 51 -2.66 10.18 3.65
N ALA A 52 -2.54 10.61 4.92
CA ALA A 52 -1.33 11.22 5.44
C ALA A 52 -0.16 10.24 5.58
N VAL A 53 -0.43 8.98 5.95
CA VAL A 53 0.59 7.92 5.96
C VAL A 53 1.03 7.60 4.52
N CYS A 54 0.10 7.49 3.58
CA CYS A 54 0.42 7.31 2.16
C CYS A 54 1.31 8.44 1.63
N ARG A 55 0.97 9.71 1.93
CA ARG A 55 1.83 10.86 1.56
C ARG A 55 3.26 10.73 2.08
N LYS A 56 3.42 10.31 3.34
CA LYS A 56 4.76 10.15 3.94
C LYS A 56 5.55 9.06 3.20
N HIS A 57 4.88 7.97 2.84
CA HIS A 57 5.47 6.88 2.07
C HIS A 57 5.92 7.33 0.68
N ASP A 58 5.05 8.01 -0.09
CA ASP A 58 5.40 8.55 -1.41
C ASP A 58 6.61 9.49 -1.37
N LEU A 59 6.64 10.41 -0.40
CA LEU A 59 7.77 11.33 -0.21
C LEU A 59 9.05 10.59 0.18
N CYS A 60 8.94 9.51 0.95
CA CYS A 60 10.06 8.66 1.31
C CYS A 60 10.63 7.95 0.08
N TYR A 61 9.78 7.33 -0.76
CA TYR A 61 10.21 6.73 -2.02
C TYR A 61 10.85 7.73 -2.97
N ARG A 62 10.29 8.94 -3.10
CA ARG A 62 10.94 10.00 -3.90
C ARG A 62 12.34 10.37 -3.42
N LEU A 63 12.58 10.32 -2.10
CA LEU A 63 13.87 10.67 -1.52
C LEU A 63 14.87 9.51 -1.58
N ARG A 64 14.39 8.27 -1.42
CA ARG A 64 15.23 7.09 -1.16
C ARG A 64 15.33 6.13 -2.33
N GLY A 65 14.45 6.27 -3.33
CA GLY A 65 14.21 5.30 -4.37
C GLY A 65 13.05 4.36 -4.01
N ASP A 66 12.41 3.85 -5.06
CA ASP A 66 11.34 2.86 -4.93
C ASP A 66 11.85 1.60 -4.21
N PHE A 67 10.97 0.92 -3.49
CA PHE A 67 11.26 -0.32 -2.74
C PHE A 67 12.28 -0.17 -1.59
N ASP A 68 12.54 1.05 -1.09
CA ASP A 68 13.35 1.20 0.14
C ASP A 68 12.57 0.69 1.36
N HIS A 69 13.02 -0.44 1.91
CA HIS A 69 12.40 -1.12 3.06
C HIS A 69 12.12 -0.22 4.28
N ARG A 70 12.86 0.89 4.46
CA ARG A 70 12.60 1.84 5.57
C ARG A 70 11.30 2.60 5.34
N CYS A 71 10.99 2.94 4.10
CA CYS A 71 9.72 3.59 3.77
C CYS A 71 8.56 2.65 4.04
N ASP A 72 8.68 1.38 3.63
CA ASP A 72 7.64 0.37 3.86
C ASP A 72 7.45 0.05 5.34
N HIS A 73 8.56 -0.06 6.08
CA HIS A 73 8.52 -0.24 7.53
C HIS A 73 7.79 0.92 8.22
N ASP A 74 8.14 2.16 7.87
CA ASP A 74 7.46 3.35 8.38
C ASP A 74 5.95 3.32 8.07
N LEU A 75 5.55 2.89 6.87
CA LEU A 75 4.13 2.74 6.53
C LEU A 75 3.46 1.69 7.42
N ILE A 76 4.05 0.49 7.54
CA ILE A 76 3.50 -0.63 8.32
C ILE A 76 3.33 -0.24 9.80
N GLU A 77 4.31 0.48 10.37
CA GLU A 77 4.25 0.90 11.76
C GLU A 77 3.15 1.94 12.04
N ASN A 78 2.94 2.89 11.11
CA ASN A 78 2.02 4.02 11.35
C ASN A 78 0.59 3.76 10.86
N MET A 79 0.38 2.83 9.93
CA MET A 79 -0.94 2.58 9.32
C MET A 79 -2.03 2.11 10.31
N PRO A 80 -1.76 1.26 11.33
CA PRO A 80 -2.79 0.83 12.27
C PRO A 80 -3.47 1.99 13.01
N ASP A 81 -2.69 2.94 13.53
CA ASP A 81 -3.21 4.12 14.24
C ASP A 81 -3.95 5.07 13.28
N ALA A 82 -3.47 5.18 12.04
CA ALA A 82 -4.13 5.94 11.00
C ALA A 82 -5.51 5.35 10.64
N ILE A 83 -5.61 4.03 10.47
CA ILE A 83 -6.89 3.33 10.23
C ILE A 83 -7.87 3.57 11.39
N ALA A 84 -7.38 3.51 12.63
CA ALA A 84 -8.21 3.75 13.82
C ALA A 84 -8.78 5.18 13.84
N SER A 85 -7.97 6.16 13.40
CA SER A 85 -8.29 7.59 13.41
C SER A 85 -9.10 8.05 12.20
N THR A 86 -9.03 7.34 11.08
CA THR A 86 -9.76 7.68 9.85
C THR A 86 -11.26 7.39 10.00
N PRO A 87 -12.17 8.35 9.74
CA PRO A 87 -13.60 8.14 9.88
C PRO A 87 -14.25 7.43 8.68
N SER A 88 -13.68 7.58 7.47
CA SER A 88 -14.28 7.07 6.24
C SER A 88 -14.08 5.54 6.12
N PRO A 89 -15.11 4.76 5.77
CA PRO A 89 -14.94 3.33 5.47
C PRO A 89 -13.96 3.09 4.32
N GLN A 90 -13.98 3.96 3.31
CA GLN A 90 -13.09 3.88 2.15
C GLN A 90 -11.62 4.05 2.57
N GLY A 91 -11.32 5.02 3.43
CA GLY A 91 -9.97 5.23 3.93
C GLY A 91 -9.50 4.09 4.82
N LYS A 92 -10.38 3.55 5.68
CA LYS A 92 -10.05 2.35 6.46
C LYS A 92 -9.71 1.15 5.56
N ASN A 93 -10.49 0.93 4.51
CA ASN A 93 -10.24 -0.16 3.56
C ASN A 93 -8.93 0.06 2.79
N ALA A 94 -8.66 1.28 2.33
CA ALA A 94 -7.40 1.62 1.68
C ALA A 94 -6.20 1.38 2.60
N GLY A 95 -6.28 1.83 3.86
CA GLY A 95 -5.24 1.62 4.85
C GLY A 95 -5.02 0.15 5.19
N LEU A 96 -6.09 -0.63 5.34
CA LEU A 96 -6.01 -2.08 5.57
C LEU A 96 -5.34 -2.80 4.40
N LEU A 97 -5.70 -2.45 3.16
CA LEU A 97 -5.07 -3.02 1.97
C LEU A 97 -3.60 -2.60 1.86
N ALA A 98 -3.25 -1.35 2.18
CA ALA A 98 -1.86 -0.88 2.25
C ALA A 98 -1.07 -1.73 3.24
N LEU A 99 -1.58 -1.81 4.47
CA LEU A 99 -0.95 -2.53 5.55
C LEU A 99 -0.74 -3.99 5.16
N LEU A 100 -1.75 -4.66 4.60
CA LEU A 100 -1.68 -6.05 4.15
C LEU A 100 -0.67 -6.23 3.02
N TYR A 101 -0.69 -5.36 2.00
CA TYR A 101 0.25 -5.41 0.87
C TYR A 101 1.69 -5.33 1.35
N PHE A 102 2.06 -4.27 2.07
CA PHE A 102 3.43 -4.10 2.55
C PHE A 102 3.82 -5.12 3.63
N SER A 103 2.84 -5.64 4.38
CA SER A 103 3.03 -6.73 5.34
C SER A 103 3.26 -8.11 4.71
N LEU A 104 2.80 -8.37 3.48
CA LEU A 104 2.78 -9.73 2.94
C LEU A 104 3.55 -9.84 1.63
N ALA A 105 3.36 -8.89 0.72
CA ALA A 105 4.04 -8.86 -0.57
C ALA A 105 5.48 -8.35 -0.42
N GLU A 106 5.71 -7.28 0.34
CA GLU A 106 7.02 -6.61 0.39
C GLU A 106 7.93 -7.05 1.55
N ARG A 107 7.41 -7.79 2.55
CA ARG A 107 8.27 -8.45 3.55
C ARG A 107 9.19 -9.52 2.94
N ASN A 108 8.82 -10.04 1.78
CA ASN A 108 9.70 -10.85 0.94
C ASN A 108 10.22 -9.97 -0.19
N LEU A 109 11.39 -9.35 -0.01
CA LEU A 109 12.14 -8.51 -0.97
C LEU A 109 12.20 -9.02 -2.43
N ALA A 110 11.75 -10.24 -2.73
CA ALA A 110 11.68 -10.82 -4.05
C ALA A 110 10.41 -10.43 -4.85
N LEU A 111 9.27 -10.13 -4.22
CA LEU A 111 8.00 -9.96 -4.95
C LEU A 111 7.89 -8.59 -5.64
N GLY A 112 8.24 -7.49 -4.97
CA GLY A 112 8.25 -6.15 -5.57
C GLY A 112 9.21 -6.04 -6.78
N GLU A 113 10.44 -6.58 -6.67
CA GLU A 113 11.36 -6.65 -7.81
C GLU A 113 10.82 -7.55 -8.94
N THR A 114 10.18 -8.68 -8.62
CA THR A 114 9.71 -9.63 -9.65
C THR A 114 8.44 -9.16 -10.37
N LEU A 115 7.54 -8.45 -9.68
CA LEU A 115 6.28 -7.97 -10.25
C LEU A 115 6.46 -6.68 -11.06
N PHE A 116 7.36 -5.78 -10.64
CA PHE A 116 7.49 -4.46 -11.26
C PHE A 116 8.78 -4.26 -12.08
N LYS A 117 9.76 -5.18 -12.05
CA LYS A 117 10.79 -5.29 -13.11
C LYS A 117 10.36 -6.29 -14.19
N ARG A 118 9.39 -5.92 -15.02
CA ARG A 118 9.30 -6.43 -16.40
C ARG A 118 9.32 -5.25 -17.36
N THR A 119 10.53 -5.00 -17.88
CA THR A 119 10.91 -4.22 -19.08
C THR A 119 10.41 -2.79 -19.21
#